data_AF-A0A1U7MQG1-F1
#
_entry.id   AF-A0A1U7MQG1-F1
#
_cell.length_a   1.000
_cell.length_b   1.000
_cell.length_c   1.000
_cell.angle_alpha   90.00
_cell.angle_beta   90.00
_cell.angle_gamma   90.00
#
_symmetry.space_group_name_H-M   'P 1'
#
loop_
_entity.id
_entity.type
_entity.pdbx_description
1 polymer ?
#
loop_
_entity_poly.entity_id
_entity_poly.type
_entity_poly.pdbx_seq_one_letter_code
_entity_poly.pdbx_strand_id
1 'polypeptide(L)'
;MTESREQVRARAEALADWHTELMEGLVELRERHGLTQDDVAKRMGVSQPAVSQLERAEANPTLLSVRRYALAVGARLRTEVISDLEPVHVAQPEGSRSWTTPRTVDSADVSWGRAVKDTVYT
;
A
#
# COMPACT_ATOMS: atom_id res chain seq x y z
N MET A 1 13.58 -28.62 8.17
CA MET A 1 12.20 -29.14 8.37
C MET A 1 11.44 -28.87 7.10
N THR A 2 10.78 -29.86 6.50
CA THR A 2 10.04 -29.69 5.25
C THR A 2 8.58 -29.38 5.60
N GLU A 3 8.08 -28.23 5.18
CA GLU A 3 6.67 -27.87 5.39
C GLU A 3 5.72 -28.82 4.65
N SER A 4 4.57 -29.08 5.28
CA SER A 4 3.44 -29.73 4.62
C SER A 4 2.83 -28.82 3.57
N ARG A 5 2.27 -29.39 2.49
CA ARG A 5 1.50 -28.66 1.47
C ARG A 5 0.36 -27.84 2.08
N GLU A 6 -0.24 -28.34 3.15
CA GLU A 6 -1.30 -27.65 3.89
C GLU A 6 -0.77 -26.41 4.60
N GLN A 7 0.42 -26.48 5.21
CA GLN A 7 1.07 -25.34 5.86
C GLN A 7 1.42 -24.24 4.85
N VAL A 8 1.97 -24.61 3.69
CA VAL A 8 2.25 -23.66 2.60
C VAL A 8 0.96 -23.01 2.10
N ARG A 9 -0.14 -23.77 1.97
CA ARG A 9 -1.45 -23.23 1.56
C ARG A 9 -1.97 -22.21 2.58
N ALA A 10 -1.98 -22.56 3.86
CA ALA A 10 -2.46 -21.69 4.92
C ALA A 10 -1.68 -20.37 4.98
N ARG A 11 -0.35 -20.41 4.79
CA ARG A 11 0.49 -19.21 4.72
C ARG A 11 0.18 -18.34 3.51
N ALA A 12 -0.03 -18.97 2.34
CA ALA A 12 -0.42 -18.25 1.14
C ALA A 12 -1.80 -17.58 1.28
N GLU A 13 -2.76 -18.25 1.93
CA GLU A 13 -4.09 -17.71 2.25
C GLU A 13 -3.96 -16.50 3.20
N ALA A 14 -3.20 -16.61 4.28
CA ALA A 14 -2.97 -15.49 5.21
C ALA A 14 -2.32 -14.27 4.53
N LEU A 15 -1.39 -14.48 3.58
CA LEU A 15 -0.80 -13.39 2.79
C LEU A 15 -1.81 -12.72 1.86
N ALA A 16 -2.74 -13.49 1.29
CA ALA A 16 -3.81 -12.96 0.45
C ALA A 16 -4.84 -12.17 1.27
N ASP A 17 -5.22 -12.68 2.45
CA ASP A 17 -6.15 -12.02 3.36
C ASP A 17 -5.62 -10.65 3.80
N TRP A 18 -4.34 -10.57 4.18
CA TRP A 18 -3.70 -9.30 4.55
C TRP A 18 -3.75 -8.26 3.42
N HIS A 19 -3.61 -8.71 2.17
CA HIS A 19 -3.71 -7.82 1.02
C HIS A 19 -5.13 -7.27 0.83
N THR A 20 -6.13 -8.14 0.99
CA THR A 20 -7.56 -7.78 0.92
C THR A 20 -7.91 -6.76 2.01
N GLU A 21 -7.56 -7.05 3.27
CA GLU A 21 -7.80 -6.16 4.42
C GLU A 21 -7.18 -4.77 4.20
N LEU A 22 -5.99 -4.73 3.61
CA LEU A 22 -5.30 -3.49 3.30
C LEU A 22 -6.09 -2.66 2.28
N MET A 23 -6.62 -3.28 1.23
CA MET A 23 -7.41 -2.59 0.21
C MET A 23 -8.77 -2.15 0.75
N GLU A 24 -9.44 -2.99 1.53
CA GLU A 24 -10.70 -2.64 2.20
C GLU A 24 -10.53 -1.40 3.09
N GLY A 25 -9.48 -1.36 3.92
CA GLY A 25 -9.19 -0.19 4.76
C GLY A 25 -8.93 1.10 3.96
N LEU A 26 -8.38 1.00 2.75
CA LEU A 26 -8.22 2.15 1.85
C LEU A 26 -9.55 2.59 1.23
N VAL A 27 -10.42 1.66 0.84
CA VAL A 27 -11.76 1.96 0.32
C VAL A 27 -12.62 2.61 1.39
N GLU A 28 -12.58 2.11 2.62
CA GLU A 28 -13.28 2.75 3.73
C GLU A 28 -12.77 4.17 3.99
N LEU A 29 -11.45 4.41 3.92
CA LEU A 29 -10.88 5.75 4.05
C LEU A 29 -11.35 6.68 2.92
N ARG A 30 -11.41 6.18 1.67
CA ARG A 30 -11.98 6.92 0.53
C ARG A 30 -13.38 7.40 0.88
N GLU A 31 -14.23 6.50 1.36
CA GLU A 31 -15.63 6.78 1.69
C GLU A 31 -15.77 7.75 2.86
N ARG A 32 -15.00 7.55 3.93
CA ARG A 32 -14.98 8.48 5.08
C ARG A 32 -14.54 9.89 4.71
N HIS A 33 -13.66 10.03 3.72
CA HIS A 33 -13.23 11.33 3.20
C HIS A 33 -14.16 11.89 2.11
N GLY A 34 -15.28 11.22 1.81
CA GLY A 34 -16.27 11.68 0.84
C GLY A 34 -15.76 11.68 -0.61
N LEU A 35 -14.75 10.87 -0.92
CA LEU A 35 -14.16 10.81 -2.25
C LEU A 35 -14.89 9.79 -3.13
N THR A 36 -15.18 10.18 -4.37
CA THR A 36 -15.66 9.24 -5.39
C THR A 36 -14.49 8.44 -5.97
N GLN A 37 -14.79 7.31 -6.63
CA GLN A 37 -13.77 6.57 -7.40
C GLN A 37 -13.15 7.44 -8.50
N ASP A 38 -13.90 8.38 -9.08
CA ASP A 38 -13.40 9.31 -10.09
C ASP A 38 -12.44 10.36 -9.48
N ASP A 39 -12.69 10.82 -8.25
CA ASP A 39 -11.75 11.71 -7.54
C ASP A 39 -10.42 11.02 -7.27
N VAL A 40 -10.46 9.76 -6.84
CA VAL A 40 -9.25 8.93 -6.65
C VAL A 40 -8.55 8.70 -7.99
N ALA A 41 -9.29 8.40 -9.05
CA ALA A 41 -8.75 8.18 -10.39
C ALA A 41 -7.99 9.42 -10.90
N LYS A 42 -8.59 10.61 -10.76
CA LYS A 42 -7.96 11.90 -11.09
C LYS A 42 -6.68 12.12 -10.30
N ARG A 43 -6.68 11.86 -8.99
CA ARG A 43 -5.49 11.99 -8.12
C ARG A 43 -4.40 10.98 -8.45
N MET A 44 -4.77 9.79 -8.90
CA MET A 44 -3.83 8.73 -9.29
C MET A 44 -3.35 8.86 -10.74
N GLY A 45 -3.98 9.69 -11.58
CA GLY A 45 -3.69 9.80 -13.01
C GLY A 45 -4.10 8.56 -13.81
N VAL A 46 -5.19 7.88 -13.41
CA VAL A 46 -5.73 6.69 -14.08
C VAL A 46 -7.21 6.86 -14.41
N SER A 47 -7.83 5.88 -15.09
CA SER A 47 -9.26 5.92 -15.38
C SER A 47 -10.11 5.48 -14.17
N GLN A 48 -11.35 5.96 -14.07
CA GLN A 48 -12.28 5.50 -13.04
C GLN A 48 -12.54 3.98 -13.09
N PRO A 49 -12.68 3.33 -14.27
CA PRO A 49 -12.75 1.87 -14.34
C PRO A 49 -11.52 1.17 -13.78
N ALA A 50 -10.32 1.76 -13.91
CA ALA A 50 -9.12 1.20 -13.29
C ALA A 50 -9.22 1.26 -11.76
N VAL A 51 -9.73 2.35 -11.18
CA VAL A 51 -10.01 2.42 -9.73
C VAL A 51 -11.09 1.43 -9.33
N SER A 52 -12.19 1.34 -10.09
CA SER A 52 -13.24 0.35 -9.85
C SER A 52 -12.72 -1.09 -9.89
N GLN A 53 -11.78 -1.40 -10.78
CA GLN A 53 -11.11 -2.70 -10.83
C GLN A 53 -10.21 -2.92 -9.61
N LEU A 54 -9.48 -1.89 -9.17
CA LEU A 54 -8.63 -1.97 -7.98
C LEU A 54 -9.43 -2.25 -6.70
N GLU A 55 -10.65 -1.72 -6.58
CA GLU A 55 -11.49 -1.84 -5.38
C GLU A 55 -12.29 -3.17 -5.30
N ARG A 56 -12.15 -4.07 -6.27
CA ARG A 56 -12.84 -5.38 -6.21
C ARG A 56 -12.15 -6.31 -5.22
N ALA A 57 -12.91 -7.15 -4.53
CA ALA A 57 -12.38 -8.12 -3.57
C ALA A 57 -11.40 -9.11 -4.24
N GLU A 58 -11.65 -9.47 -5.50
CA GLU A 58 -10.78 -10.36 -6.28
C GLU A 58 -9.57 -9.67 -6.94
N ALA A 59 -9.36 -8.37 -6.70
CA ALA A 59 -8.25 -7.63 -7.29
C ALA A 59 -6.91 -8.01 -6.65
N ASN A 60 -5.85 -8.06 -7.46
CA ASN A 60 -4.48 -8.25 -6.98
C ASN A 60 -3.58 -7.08 -7.37
N PRO A 61 -3.82 -5.87 -6.83
CA PRO A 61 -3.02 -4.70 -7.14
C PRO A 61 -1.56 -4.84 -6.68
N THR A 62 -0.66 -4.28 -7.47
CA THR A 62 0.74 -4.16 -7.03
C THR A 62 0.83 -3.24 -5.79
N LEU A 63 1.85 -3.45 -4.95
CA LEU A 63 2.14 -2.53 -3.83
C LEU A 63 2.33 -1.07 -4.30
N LEU A 64 2.77 -0.85 -5.54
CA LEU A 64 2.85 0.50 -6.12
C LEU A 64 1.45 1.12 -6.29
N SER A 65 0.50 0.35 -6.83
CA SER A 65 -0.89 0.78 -7.00
C SER A 65 -1.54 1.11 -5.65
N VAL A 66 -1.32 0.24 -4.66
CA VAL A 66 -1.76 0.43 -3.28
C VAL A 66 -1.22 1.75 -2.70
N ARG A 67 0.09 2.00 -2.82
CA ARG A 67 0.72 3.23 -2.30
C ARG A 67 0.19 4.49 -2.97
N ARG A 68 -0.07 4.44 -4.28
CA ARG A 68 -0.69 5.55 -5.04
C ARG A 68 -2.12 5.80 -4.59
N TYR A 69 -2.89 4.73 -4.37
CA TYR A 69 -4.24 4.84 -3.83
C TYR A 69 -4.21 5.46 -2.42
N ALA A 70 -3.33 4.98 -1.54
CA ALA A 70 -3.15 5.53 -0.19
C ALA A 70 -2.85 7.03 -0.22
N LEU A 71 -1.94 7.47 -1.10
CA LEU A 71 -1.66 8.90 -1.32
C LEU A 71 -2.91 9.66 -1.78
N ALA A 72 -3.65 9.12 -2.75
CA ALA A 72 -4.84 9.74 -3.31
C ALA A 72 -5.95 9.93 -2.27
N VAL A 73 -6.08 9.03 -1.30
CA VAL A 73 -7.09 9.14 -0.22
C VAL A 73 -6.58 9.80 1.05
N GLY A 74 -5.30 10.23 1.10
CA GLY A 74 -4.72 10.86 2.29
C GLY A 74 -4.38 9.87 3.41
N ALA A 75 -4.13 8.61 3.08
CA ALA A 75 -3.68 7.57 4.01
C ALA A 75 -2.15 7.50 4.07
N ARG A 76 -1.64 6.99 5.19
CA ARG A 76 -0.23 6.58 5.33
C ARG A 76 -0.16 5.06 5.46
N LEU A 77 0.49 4.41 4.51
CA LEU A 77 0.71 2.97 4.57
C LEU A 77 1.92 2.66 5.47
N ARG A 78 1.71 1.89 6.53
CA ARG A 78 2.78 1.31 7.35
C ARG A 78 2.86 -0.19 7.03
N THR A 79 3.96 -0.62 6.45
CA THR A 79 4.20 -2.05 6.13
C THR A 79 5.31 -2.58 7.01
N GLU A 80 5.07 -3.73 7.62
CA GLU A 80 6.06 -4.48 8.38
C GLU A 80 6.33 -5.81 7.68
N VAL A 81 7.57 -6.30 7.77
CA VAL A 81 7.93 -7.64 7.29
C VAL A 81 8.13 -8.50 8.52
N ILE A 82 7.23 -9.46 8.72
CA ILE A 82 7.22 -10.37 9.86
C ILE A 82 7.51 -11.78 9.33
N SER A 83 8.34 -12.53 10.05
CA SER A 83 8.55 -13.95 9.75
C SER A 83 7.30 -14.74 10.14
N ASP A 84 6.70 -15.42 9.17
CA ASP A 84 5.64 -16.41 9.38
C ASP A 84 6.21 -17.84 9.57
N LEU A 85 7.55 -17.96 9.60
CA LEU A 85 8.30 -19.19 9.87
C LEU A 85 8.83 -19.28 11.29
N GLU A 86 9.08 -18.14 11.90
CA GLU A 86 9.67 -18.04 13.22
C GLU A 86 8.62 -17.49 14.17
N PRO A 87 8.40 -18.09 15.35
CA PRO A 87 7.50 -17.53 16.32
C PRO A 87 7.98 -16.13 16.67
N VAL A 88 7.14 -15.12 16.40
CA VAL A 88 7.41 -13.72 16.77
C VAL A 88 7.72 -13.72 18.27
N HIS A 89 9.01 -13.58 18.62
CA HIS A 89 9.38 -13.23 19.97
C HIS A 89 8.96 -11.78 20.11
N VAL A 90 7.74 -11.56 20.58
CA VAL A 90 7.26 -10.25 20.97
C VAL A 90 8.17 -9.82 22.10
N ALA A 91 9.27 -9.15 21.76
CA ALA A 91 10.06 -8.43 22.72
C ALA A 91 9.08 -7.43 23.36
N GLN A 92 8.76 -7.64 24.63
CA GLN A 92 8.05 -6.65 25.42
C GLN A 92 8.76 -5.31 25.20
N PRO A 93 8.05 -4.22 24.84
CA PRO A 93 8.71 -2.94 24.63
C PRO A 93 9.09 -2.36 25.98
N GLU A 94 10.23 -2.81 26.52
CA GLU A 94 11.00 -2.07 27.50
C GLU A 94 11.64 -0.88 26.76
N GLY A 95 10.98 0.27 26.85
CA GLY A 95 11.54 1.55 26.42
C GLY A 95 11.02 2.07 25.09
N SER A 96 9.99 2.90 25.17
CA SER A 96 9.57 3.88 24.18
C SER A 96 10.74 4.59 23.49
N ARG A 97 11.14 4.12 22.30
CA ARG A 97 11.90 4.96 21.37
C ARG A 97 10.93 5.85 20.61
N SER A 98 10.79 7.08 21.09
CA SER A 98 10.05 8.14 20.41
C SER A 98 10.70 8.45 19.07
N TRP A 99 10.04 8.07 17.97
CA TRP A 99 10.36 8.63 16.67
C TRP A 99 9.68 10.00 16.58
N THR A 100 10.45 11.08 16.74
CA THR A 100 9.99 12.44 16.43
C THR A 100 10.00 12.62 14.91
N THR A 101 8.85 12.93 14.32
CA THR A 101 8.70 13.16 12.87
C THR A 101 9.44 14.42 12.44
N PRO A 102 10.29 14.39 11.39
CA PRO A 102 10.65 15.60 10.67
C PRO A 102 9.43 16.18 9.94
N ARG A 103 9.44 17.51 9.82
CA ARG A 103 8.40 18.39 9.27
C ARG A 103 7.99 17.99 7.85
N THR A 104 6.73 18.28 7.52
CA THR A 104 6.01 18.06 6.26
C THR A 104 6.89 18.22 5.01
N VAL A 105 6.99 17.16 4.21
CA VAL A 105 7.39 17.28 2.79
C VAL A 105 6.14 17.68 2.00
N ASP A 106 6.24 18.77 1.25
CA ASP A 106 5.19 19.28 0.38
C ASP A 106 5.01 18.31 -0.81
N SER A 107 3.77 18.10 -1.25
CA SER A 107 3.43 17.08 -2.25
C SER A 107 3.96 17.40 -3.65
N ALA A 108 4.35 18.66 -3.89
CA ALA A 108 4.90 19.14 -5.14
C ALA A 108 6.36 18.69 -5.40
N ASP A 109 7.09 18.23 -4.38
CA ASP A 109 8.51 17.88 -4.49
C ASP A 109 8.78 16.38 -4.76
N VAL A 110 7.73 15.56 -4.84
CA VAL A 110 7.89 14.11 -4.97
C VAL A 110 7.96 13.69 -6.45
N SER A 111 9.18 13.71 -7.02
CA SER A 111 9.46 13.22 -8.37
C SER A 111 9.69 11.69 -8.38
N TRP A 112 8.75 10.94 -8.98
CA TRP A 112 8.88 9.49 -9.16
C TRP A 112 9.53 9.13 -10.52
N GLY A 113 10.85 9.30 -10.59
CA GLY A 113 11.89 8.62 -11.39
C GLY A 113 11.66 8.19 -12.87
N ARG A 114 12.49 8.70 -13.80
CA ARG A 114 13.73 8.08 -14.35
C ARG A 114 14.19 8.84 -15.61
N ALA A 115 15.51 9.05 -15.72
CA ALA A 115 16.26 9.56 -16.88
C ALA A 115 15.49 9.58 -18.22
N VAL A 116 15.17 10.78 -18.71
CA VAL A 116 14.99 11.03 -20.14
C VAL A 116 16.34 11.53 -20.64
N LYS A 117 17.04 10.64 -21.35
CA LYS A 117 18.31 10.93 -22.01
C LYS A 117 18.13 12.12 -22.98
N ASP A 118 19.20 12.87 -23.12
CA ASP A 118 19.42 13.94 -24.09
C ASP A 118 18.62 13.81 -25.38
N THR A 119 17.85 14.84 -25.70
CA THR A 119 17.73 15.36 -27.07
C THR A 119 17.46 16.85 -26.96
N VAL A 120 18.56 17.61 -27.07
CA VAL A 120 18.52 18.99 -27.56
C VAL A 120 18.11 18.92 -29.03
N TYR A 121 17.17 19.76 -29.47
CA TYR A 121 17.38 20.74 -30.56
C TYR A 121 16.08 21.48 -30.88
N THR A 122 16.20 22.82 -30.79
CA THR A 122 15.50 23.92 -31.49
C THR A 122 13.99 23.92 -31.61
#